data_AF-A0A9E5FHG9-F1
#
_entry.id   AF-A0A9E5FHG9-F1
#
_cell.length_a   1.000
_cell.length_b   1.000
_cell.length_c   1.000
_cell.angle_alpha   90.00
_cell.angle_beta   90.00
_cell.angle_gamma   90.00
#
_symmetry.space_group_name_H-M   'P 1'
#
loop_
_entity.id
_entity.type
_entity.pdbx_description
1 polymer ?
#
loop_
_entity_poly.entity_id
_entity_poly.type
_entity_poly.pdbx_seq_one_letter_code
_entity_poly.pdbx_strand_id
1 'polypeptide(L)'
;MLCLMPALAAGLVAGAIPSQARDYFLDHMSLLDHLICALGFFLFAIQTLLAWRALSWVGPGFEESADPWLSHLAQAAEWFPLLGLLGTVAGILQTFGSISGPTAPERIIQLYAPAITATGAGLFMALINILPTWMVLVGRDLIRLVAGVETKPNDPV
;
A
#
# COMPACT_ATOMS: atom_id res chain seq x y z
N MET A 1 -6.65 20.40 -3.73
CA MET A 1 -7.36 19.80 -2.58
C MET A 1 -7.48 18.28 -2.70
N LEU A 2 -7.93 17.74 -3.85
CA LEU A 2 -8.06 16.28 -4.04
C LEU A 2 -6.77 15.48 -3.80
N CYS A 3 -5.61 16.00 -4.16
CA CYS A 3 -4.41 15.17 -4.18
C CYS A 3 -3.72 14.99 -2.82
N LEU A 4 -4.22 15.65 -1.77
CA LEU A 4 -3.88 15.30 -0.39
C LEU A 4 -4.71 14.12 0.11
N MET A 5 -5.80 13.74 -0.58
CA MET A 5 -6.68 12.66 -0.12
C MET A 5 -5.97 11.31 0.03
N PRO A 6 -5.09 10.86 -0.88
CA PRO A 6 -4.41 9.57 -0.68
C PRO A 6 -3.50 9.62 0.54
N ALA A 7 -2.79 10.73 0.75
CA ALA A 7 -1.92 10.93 1.91
C ALA A 7 -2.71 11.03 3.22
N LEU A 8 -3.85 11.73 3.22
CA LEU A 8 -4.75 11.82 4.36
C LEU A 8 -5.38 10.47 4.68
N ALA A 9 -5.85 9.73 3.67
CA ALA A 9 -6.42 8.40 3.84
C ALA A 9 -5.36 7.41 4.37
N ALA A 10 -4.15 7.43 3.84
CA ALA A 10 -3.03 6.64 4.37
C ALA A 10 -2.72 7.02 5.83
N GLY A 11 -2.71 8.31 6.16
CA GLY A 11 -2.54 8.81 7.53
C GLY A 11 -3.65 8.37 8.48
N LEU A 12 -4.90 8.36 8.02
CA LEU A 12 -6.05 7.87 8.79
C LEU A 12 -5.96 6.36 9.04
N VAL A 13 -5.58 5.58 8.02
CA VAL A 13 -5.35 4.13 8.17
C VAL A 13 -4.24 3.88 9.19
N ALA A 14 -3.12 4.61 9.11
CA ALA A 14 -2.04 4.50 10.08
C ALA A 14 -2.46 4.95 11.49
N GLY A 15 -3.28 6.00 11.60
CA GLY A 15 -3.80 6.51 12.86
C GLY A 15 -4.86 5.63 13.51
N ALA A 16 -5.54 4.79 12.73
CA ALA A 16 -6.49 3.81 13.23
C ALA A 16 -5.82 2.59 13.88
N ILE A 17 -4.52 2.39 13.67
CA ILE A 17 -3.74 1.32 14.29
C ILE A 17 -3.50 1.69 15.77
N PRO A 18 -3.77 0.77 16.73
CA PRO A 18 -3.49 1.01 18.15
C PRO A 18 -2.02 1.42 18.37
N SER A 19 -1.79 2.48 19.15
CA SER A 19 -0.45 3.04 19.35
C SER A 19 0.56 2.00 19.86
N GLN A 20 0.17 1.15 20.80
CA GLN A 20 1.02 0.06 21.30
C GLN A 20 1.46 -0.90 20.18
N ALA A 21 0.57 -1.26 19.26
CA ALA A 21 0.88 -2.16 18.16
C ALA A 21 1.80 -1.50 17.13
N ARG A 22 1.58 -0.21 16.85
CA ARG A 22 2.44 0.57 15.96
C ARG A 22 3.85 0.75 16.55
N ASP A 23 3.94 1.11 17.81
CA ASP A 23 5.22 1.35 18.47
C ASP A 23 6.02 0.02 18.56
N TYR A 24 5.35 -1.08 18.90
CA TYR A 24 5.94 -2.42 18.85
C TYR A 24 6.44 -2.79 17.44
N PHE A 25 5.64 -2.50 16.40
CA PHE A 25 6.03 -2.75 15.00
C PHE A 25 7.30 -1.97 14.63
N LEU A 26 7.36 -0.68 14.96
CA LEU A 26 8.51 0.17 14.67
C LEU A 26 9.78 -0.31 15.37
N ASP A 27 9.65 -0.74 16.63
CA ASP A 27 10.78 -1.27 17.42
C ASP A 27 11.30 -2.62 16.90
N HIS A 28 10.47 -3.40 16.19
CA HIS A 28 10.80 -4.75 15.73
C HIS A 28 10.93 -4.87 14.20
N MET A 29 11.04 -3.75 13.48
CA MET A 29 11.19 -3.79 12.03
C MET A 29 12.46 -4.52 11.60
N SER A 30 12.28 -5.63 10.88
CA SER A 30 13.36 -6.35 10.22
C SER A 30 13.89 -5.57 9.00
N LEU A 31 15.03 -6.01 8.44
CA LEU A 31 15.56 -5.42 7.20
C LEU A 31 14.59 -5.60 6.02
N LEU A 32 13.87 -6.72 5.99
CA LEU A 32 12.84 -7.00 4.99
C LEU A 32 11.65 -6.04 5.14
N ASP A 33 11.24 -5.75 6.38
CA ASP A 33 10.15 -4.81 6.67
C ASP A 33 10.51 -3.40 6.19
N HIS A 34 11.75 -2.97 6.41
CA HIS A 34 12.27 -1.70 5.91
C HIS A 34 12.24 -1.65 4.39
N LEU A 35 12.64 -2.74 3.72
CA LEU A 35 12.62 -2.81 2.26
C LEU A 35 11.20 -2.73 1.70
N ILE A 36 10.25 -3.49 2.28
CA ILE A 36 8.83 -3.44 1.90
C ILE A 36 8.28 -2.03 2.08
N CYS A 37 8.51 -1.42 3.26
CA CYS A 37 8.01 -0.09 3.56
C CYS A 37 8.62 0.98 2.66
N ALA A 38 9.94 0.94 2.42
CA ALA A 38 10.62 1.91 1.57
C ALA A 38 10.14 1.83 0.11
N LEU A 39 10.01 0.60 -0.42
CA LEU A 39 9.49 0.39 -1.77
C LEU A 39 8.03 0.82 -1.89
N GLY A 40 7.21 0.48 -0.89
CA GLY A 40 5.81 0.88 -0.82
C GLY A 40 5.60 2.38 -0.73
N PHE A 41 6.40 3.08 0.06
CA PHE A 41 6.37 4.55 0.12
C PHE A 41 6.84 5.20 -1.18
N PHE A 42 7.87 4.65 -1.82
CA PHE A 42 8.36 5.14 -3.10
C PHE A 42 7.31 5.00 -4.21
N LEU A 43 6.70 3.83 -4.33
CA LEU A 43 5.59 3.60 -5.26
C LEU A 43 4.42 4.54 -4.96
N PHE A 44 4.02 4.66 -3.69
CA PHE A 44 2.92 5.53 -3.29
C PHE A 44 3.18 6.99 -3.66
N ALA A 45 4.41 7.48 -3.47
CA ALA A 45 4.80 8.83 -3.86
C ALA A 45 4.68 9.04 -5.38
N ILE A 46 5.20 8.11 -6.19
CA ILE A 46 5.09 8.17 -7.65
C ILE A 46 3.63 8.11 -8.09
N GLN A 47 2.85 7.16 -7.57
CA GLN A 47 1.44 7.02 -7.89
C GLN A 47 0.65 8.28 -7.51
N THR A 48 0.95 8.90 -6.37
CA THR A 48 0.32 10.17 -5.96
C THR A 48 0.67 11.31 -6.91
N LEU A 49 1.92 11.39 -7.39
CA LEU A 49 2.33 12.39 -8.38
C LEU A 49 1.68 12.15 -9.75
N LEU A 50 1.57 10.90 -10.20
CA LEU A 50 0.88 10.56 -11.45
C LEU A 50 -0.62 10.82 -11.34
N ALA A 51 -1.24 10.43 -10.23
CA ALA A 51 -2.63 10.71 -9.95
C ALA A 51 -2.93 12.22 -9.90
N TRP A 52 -2.01 13.02 -9.36
CA TRP A 52 -2.08 14.48 -9.43
C TRP A 52 -2.10 14.97 -10.89
N ARG A 53 -1.18 14.48 -11.72
CA ARG A 53 -1.12 14.85 -13.14
C ARG A 53 -2.40 14.44 -13.89
N ALA A 54 -2.89 13.23 -13.64
CA ALA A 54 -4.08 12.67 -14.29
C ALA A 54 -5.39 13.37 -13.92
N LEU A 55 -5.45 14.06 -12.77
CA LEU A 55 -6.59 14.87 -12.33
C LEU A 55 -6.42 16.36 -12.64
N SER A 56 -5.26 16.78 -13.14
CA SER A 56 -5.02 18.19 -13.50
C SER A 56 -5.64 18.53 -14.86
N TRP A 57 -6.27 19.70 -14.94
CA TRP A 57 -6.86 20.20 -16.18
C TRP A 57 -5.76 20.49 -17.21
N VAL A 58 -5.84 19.87 -18.40
CA VAL A 58 -4.94 20.14 -19.53
C VAL A 58 -5.74 20.82 -20.64
N GLY A 59 -5.62 22.14 -20.75
CA GLY A 59 -6.27 22.92 -21.82
C GLY A 59 -7.79 23.04 -21.64
N PRO A 60 -8.60 22.99 -22.73
CA PRO A 60 -10.05 23.19 -22.66
C PRO A 60 -10.84 21.95 -22.17
N GLY A 61 -10.18 20.84 -21.82
CA GLY A 61 -10.85 19.57 -21.49
C GLY A 61 -10.16 18.78 -20.38
N PHE A 62 -10.89 17.81 -19.84
CA PHE A 62 -10.38 16.81 -18.90
C PHE A 62 -9.82 15.62 -19.71
N GLU A 63 -8.62 15.14 -19.41
CA GLU A 63 -8.01 14.01 -20.10
C GLU A 63 -8.68 12.70 -19.62
N GLU A 64 -9.48 12.08 -20.49
CA GLU A 64 -10.38 10.98 -20.12
C GLU A 64 -9.71 9.59 -20.05
N SER A 65 -8.51 9.42 -20.62
CA SER A 65 -7.82 8.13 -20.67
C SER A 65 -7.29 7.70 -19.30
N ALA A 66 -7.45 6.42 -18.95
CA ALA A 66 -6.76 5.83 -17.81
C ALA A 66 -5.25 5.90 -18.05
N ASP A 67 -4.48 6.44 -17.10
CA ASP A 67 -3.03 6.47 -17.20
C ASP A 67 -2.49 5.03 -17.07
N PRO A 68 -1.94 4.42 -18.14
CA PRO A 68 -1.49 3.03 -18.10
C PRO A 68 -0.42 2.81 -17.03
N TRP A 69 0.41 3.83 -16.74
CA TRP A 69 1.44 3.76 -15.71
C TRP A 69 0.84 3.63 -14.31
N LEU A 70 -0.24 4.36 -14.03
CA LEU A 70 -0.91 4.27 -12.73
C LEU A 70 -1.50 2.87 -12.52
N SER A 71 -2.08 2.28 -13.56
CA SER A 71 -2.59 0.90 -13.54
C SER A 71 -1.47 -0.12 -13.32
N HIS A 72 -0.35 0.00 -14.03
CA HIS A 72 0.80 -0.89 -13.84
C HIS A 72 1.42 -0.79 -12.44
N LEU A 73 1.51 0.42 -11.88
CA LEU A 73 2.03 0.62 -10.52
C LEU A 73 1.07 0.08 -9.46
N ALA A 74 -0.25 0.21 -9.67
CA ALA A 74 -1.24 -0.41 -8.79
C ALA A 74 -1.15 -1.94 -8.83
N GLN A 75 -0.96 -2.52 -10.02
CA GLN A 75 -0.73 -3.96 -10.15
C GLN A 75 0.56 -4.39 -9.45
N ALA A 76 1.63 -3.59 -9.52
CA ALA A 76 2.86 -3.87 -8.78
C ALA A 76 2.64 -3.87 -7.26
N ALA A 77 1.73 -3.02 -6.75
CA ALA A 77 1.40 -2.98 -5.33
C ALA A 77 0.70 -4.26 -4.82
N GLU A 78 0.05 -5.02 -5.69
CA GLU A 78 -0.55 -6.32 -5.35
C GLU A 78 0.50 -7.38 -4.97
N TRP A 79 1.78 -7.13 -5.22
CA TRP A 79 2.88 -8.03 -4.88
C TRP A 79 3.36 -7.84 -3.44
N PHE A 80 3.04 -6.72 -2.79
CA PHE A 80 3.47 -6.48 -1.40
C PHE A 80 2.98 -7.53 -0.39
N PRO A 81 1.74 -8.06 -0.45
CA PRO A 81 1.32 -9.16 0.40
C PRO A 81 2.14 -10.43 0.16
N LEU A 82 2.53 -10.70 -1.08
CA LEU A 82 3.40 -11.85 -1.42
C LEU A 82 4.80 -11.66 -0.83
N LEU A 83 5.36 -10.44 -0.86
CA LEU A 83 6.61 -10.12 -0.18
C LEU A 83 6.50 -10.28 1.35
N GLY A 84 5.37 -9.88 1.94
CA GLY A 84 5.09 -10.11 3.35
C GLY A 84 5.00 -11.60 3.70
N LEU A 85 4.38 -12.41 2.84
CA LEU A 85 4.34 -13.87 2.98
C LEU A 85 5.73 -14.50 2.91
N LEU A 86 6.60 -14.02 2.02
CA LEU A 86 8.00 -14.46 2.00
C LEU A 86 8.71 -14.14 3.33
N GLY A 87 8.45 -12.96 3.91
CA GLY A 87 8.95 -12.60 5.24
C GLY A 87 8.45 -13.54 6.35
N THR A 88 7.17 -13.95 6.32
CA THR A 88 6.69 -14.98 7.27
C THR A 88 7.40 -16.30 7.11
N VAL A 89 7.55 -16.79 5.88
CA VAL A 89 8.24 -18.07 5.63
C VAL A 89 9.69 -18.00 6.09
N ALA A 90 10.39 -16.90 5.79
CA ALA A 90 11.76 -16.69 6.24
C ALA A 90 11.87 -16.67 7.77
N GLY A 91 10.98 -15.93 8.46
CA GLY A 91 10.98 -15.86 9.92
C GLY A 91 10.66 -17.20 10.59
N ILE A 92 9.74 -17.97 10.02
CA ILE A 92 9.42 -19.33 10.50
C ILE A 92 10.60 -20.28 10.31
N LEU A 93 11.24 -20.28 9.13
CA LEU A 93 12.41 -21.11 8.86
C LEU A 93 13.58 -20.74 9.79
N GLN A 94 13.78 -19.45 10.05
CA GLN A 94 14.78 -18.98 11.01
C GLN A 94 14.45 -19.45 12.43
N THR A 95 13.19 -19.34 12.84
CA THR A 95 12.73 -19.78 14.16
C THR A 95 13.02 -21.27 14.36
N PHE A 96 12.53 -22.13 13.47
CA PHE A 96 12.74 -23.57 13.57
C PHE A 96 14.19 -23.99 13.38
N GLY A 97 14.95 -23.32 12.50
CA GLY A 97 16.38 -23.59 12.31
C GLY A 97 17.24 -23.23 13.52
N SER A 98 16.77 -22.33 14.39
CA SER A 98 17.50 -21.89 15.60
C SER A 98 17.20 -22.73 16.84
N ILE A 99 16.18 -23.58 16.82
CA ILE A 99 15.77 -24.40 17.96
C ILE A 99 16.64 -25.65 18.02
N SER A 100 17.54 -25.72 19.00
CA SER A 100 18.42 -26.87 19.27
C SER A 100 18.22 -27.36 20.72
N GLY A 101 17.07 -27.95 21.02
CA GLY A 101 16.72 -28.46 22.36
C GLY A 101 15.55 -27.70 23.02
N PRO A 102 15.33 -27.87 24.34
CA PRO A 102 14.22 -27.24 25.05
C PRO A 102 14.37 -25.71 25.06
N THR A 103 13.49 -25.01 24.35
CA THR A 103 13.46 -23.55 24.27
C THR A 103 12.32 -22.98 25.12
N ALA A 104 12.60 -21.90 25.85
CA ALA A 104 11.57 -21.16 26.59
C ALA A 104 10.54 -20.56 25.60
N PRO A 105 9.22 -20.62 25.90
CA PRO A 105 8.17 -20.08 25.02
C PRO A 105 8.37 -18.60 24.64
N GLU A 106 8.93 -17.80 25.54
CA GLU A 106 9.22 -16.38 25.32
C GLU A 106 10.21 -16.18 24.17
N ARG A 107 11.19 -17.08 24.04
CA ARG A 107 12.17 -17.04 22.96
C ARG A 107 11.53 -17.37 21.62
N ILE A 108 10.55 -18.26 21.61
CA ILE A 108 9.79 -18.62 20.41
C ILE A 108 8.98 -17.41 19.94
N ILE A 109 8.25 -16.74 20.84
CA ILE A 109 7.46 -15.54 20.52
C ILE A 109 8.33 -14.43 19.91
N GLN A 110 9.51 -14.18 20.47
CA GLN A 110 10.45 -13.19 19.92
C GLN A 110 10.92 -13.51 18.50
N LEU A 111 11.08 -14.80 18.17
CA LEU A 111 11.51 -15.23 16.83
C LEU A 111 10.36 -15.20 15.80
N TYR A 112 9.11 -15.27 16.26
CA TYR A 112 7.93 -15.10 15.41
C TYR A 112 7.59 -13.63 15.09
N ALA A 113 7.98 -12.69 15.95
CA ALA A 113 7.64 -11.27 15.74
C ALA A 113 8.06 -10.72 14.35
N PRO A 114 9.27 -10.99 13.83
CA PRO A 114 9.67 -10.55 12.48
C PRO A 114 8.81 -11.13 11.36
N ALA A 115 8.27 -12.36 11.53
CA ALA A 115 7.38 -12.96 10.56
C ALA A 115 6.07 -12.16 10.48
N ILE A 116 5.51 -11.80 11.63
CA ILE A 116 4.24 -11.07 11.71
C ILE A 116 4.40 -9.63 11.21
N THR A 117 5.49 -8.94 11.58
CA THR A 117 5.75 -7.57 11.10
C THR A 117 5.94 -7.54 9.59
N ALA A 118 6.61 -8.51 8.98
CA ALA A 118 6.75 -8.58 7.53
C ALA A 118 5.41 -8.68 6.79
N THR A 119 4.50 -9.53 7.28
CA THR A 119 3.14 -9.62 6.72
C THR A 119 2.36 -8.33 6.93
N GLY A 120 2.44 -7.75 8.13
CA GLY A 120 1.81 -6.45 8.42
C GLY A 120 2.28 -5.36 7.47
N ALA A 121 3.60 -5.26 7.24
CA ALA A 121 4.20 -4.31 6.31
C ALA A 121 3.69 -4.53 4.87
N GLY A 122 3.66 -5.77 4.41
CA GLY A 122 3.18 -6.12 3.06
C GLY A 122 1.71 -5.76 2.84
N LEU A 123 0.84 -6.11 3.78
CA LEU A 123 -0.59 -5.78 3.71
C LEU A 123 -0.83 -4.28 3.79
N PHE A 124 -0.13 -3.59 4.70
CA PHE A 124 -0.26 -2.15 4.85
C PHE A 124 0.19 -1.42 3.57
N MET A 125 1.34 -1.80 3.01
CA MET A 125 1.84 -1.19 1.77
C MET A 125 0.94 -1.46 0.57
N ALA A 126 0.38 -2.67 0.44
CA ALA A 126 -0.60 -2.98 -0.58
C ALA A 126 -1.85 -2.08 -0.47
N LEU A 127 -2.39 -1.95 0.74
CA LEU A 127 -3.58 -1.17 1.00
C LEU A 127 -3.38 0.31 0.64
N ILE A 128 -2.30 0.94 1.10
CA ILE A 128 -2.10 2.37 0.86
C ILE A 128 -1.81 2.67 -0.62
N ASN A 129 -1.14 1.77 -1.34
CA ASN A 129 -0.79 1.95 -2.76
C ASN A 129 -1.99 1.74 -3.72
N ILE A 130 -3.12 1.23 -3.24
CA ILE A 130 -4.38 1.19 -4.00
C ILE A 130 -5.10 2.55 -3.99
N LEU A 131 -4.87 3.37 -2.96
CA LEU A 131 -5.59 4.63 -2.73
C LEU A 131 -5.42 5.67 -3.87
N PRO A 132 -4.22 5.90 -4.46
CA PRO A 132 -4.07 6.87 -5.53
C PRO A 132 -4.92 6.52 -6.77
N THR A 133 -4.96 5.24 -7.15
CA THR A 133 -5.75 4.77 -8.29
C THR A 133 -7.24 4.94 -8.04
N TRP A 134 -7.72 4.54 -6.85
CA TRP A 134 -9.11 4.75 -6.45
C TRP A 134 -9.52 6.22 -6.47
N MET A 135 -8.64 7.11 -5.99
CA MET A 135 -8.89 8.55 -6.04
C MET A 135 -9.06 9.03 -7.48
N VAL A 136 -8.26 8.55 -8.43
CA VAL A 136 -8.39 8.94 -9.84
C VAL A 136 -9.71 8.44 -10.42
N LEU A 137 -10.07 7.18 -10.19
CA LEU A 137 -11.32 6.61 -10.71
C LEU A 137 -12.55 7.33 -10.14
N VAL A 138 -12.66 7.43 -8.81
CA VAL A 138 -13.79 8.11 -8.14
C VAL A 138 -13.81 9.60 -8.45
N GLY A 139 -12.64 10.25 -8.44
CA GLY A 139 -12.52 11.67 -8.75
C GLY A 139 -13.01 11.99 -10.17
N ARG A 140 -12.71 11.13 -11.14
CA ARG A 140 -13.19 11.24 -12.52
C ARG A 140 -14.70 11.10 -12.62
N ASP A 141 -15.27 10.07 -12.01
CA ASP A 141 -16.71 9.84 -12.05
C ASP A 141 -17.50 11.00 -11.42
N LEU A 142 -16.98 11.56 -10.33
CA LEU A 142 -17.56 12.75 -9.70
C LEU A 142 -17.47 13.99 -10.61
N ILE A 143 -16.33 14.21 -11.28
CA ILE A 143 -16.18 15.34 -12.22
C ILE A 143 -17.16 15.19 -13.39
N ARG A 144 -17.30 13.98 -13.96
CA ARG A 144 -18.24 13.69 -15.06
C ARG A 144 -19.70 13.93 -14.64
N LEU A 145 -20.07 13.46 -13.44
CA LEU A 145 -21.41 13.63 -12.88
C LEU A 145 -21.74 15.11 -12.69
N VAL A 146 -20.82 15.91 -12.15
CA VAL A 146 -21.02 17.35 -11.94
C VAL A 146 -21.00 18.13 -13.26
N ALA A 147 -20.21 17.70 -14.24
CA ALA A 147 -20.13 18.32 -15.56
C ALA A 147 -21.34 18.01 -16.47
N GLY A 148 -22.25 17.12 -16.05
CA GLY A 148 -23.43 16.74 -16.83
C GLY A 148 -23.10 15.95 -18.10
N VAL A 149 -21.92 15.32 -18.16
CA VAL A 149 -21.51 14.47 -19.28
C VAL A 149 -22.16 13.09 -19.09
N GLU A 150 -23.07 12.70 -19.98
CA GLU A 150 -23.64 11.35 -19.98
C GLU A 150 -22.55 10.30 -20.15
N THR A 151 -22.41 9.41 -19.17
CA THR A 151 -21.56 8.23 -19.26
C THR A 151 -22.11 7.29 -20.32
N LYS A 152 -21.44 7.18 -21.48
CA LYS A 152 -21.78 6.14 -22.45
C LYS A 152 -21.37 4.76 -21.88
N PRO A 153 -22.24 3.74 -21.92
CA PRO A 153 -22.01 2.47 -21.22
C PRO A 153 -20.82 1.62 -21.72
N ASN A 154 -20.09 2.04 -22.77
CA ASN A 154 -19.23 1.16 -23.56
C ASN A 154 -17.84 1.73 -23.90
N ASP A 155 -17.35 2.76 -23.20
CA ASP A 155 -15.94 3.14 -23.39
C ASP A 155 -15.03 2.09 -22.72
N PRO A 156 -14.13 1.44 -23.48
CA PRO A 156 -13.33 0.35 -22.97
C PRO A 156 -12.33 0.87 -21.91
N VAL A 157 -12.28 0.13 -20.80
CA VAL A 157 -11.33 0.26 -19.69
C VAL A 157 -9.90 0.06 -20.16
#